data_AF-A0A9D1FD56-F1
#
_entry.id   AF-A0A9D1FD56-F1
#
_cell.length_a   1.000
_cell.length_b   1.000
_cell.length_c   1.000
_cell.angle_alpha   90.00
_cell.angle_beta   90.00
_cell.angle_gamma   90.00
#
_symmetry.space_group_name_H-M   'P 1'
#
loop_
_entity.id
_entity.type
_entity.pdbx_description
1 polymer ?
#
loop_
_entity_poly.entity_id
_entity_poly.type
_entity_poly.pdbx_seq_one_letter_code
_entity_poly.pdbx_strand_id
1 'polypeptide(L)'
;MKDIILLKQGEVVLKGLNKRYFEQKLLTNIRKRLKPLGNFRVYCVQSTVYVEPEDESADMDEAFEAMRHVFGIIALTRAAACEKNEDAIFEKAREYLREDMENAKSFKVETRRSDKSFHMTSIQLSQY
;
A
#
# COMPACT_ATOMS: atom_id res chain seq x y z
N MET A 1 -0.56 15.18 0.58
CA MET A 1 -0.89 13.93 1.31
C MET A 1 0.16 12.89 0.96
N LYS A 2 0.69 12.10 1.91
CA LYS A 2 1.64 11.02 1.58
C LYS A 2 0.87 9.77 1.16
N ASP A 3 0.42 9.81 -0.08
CA ASP A 3 -0.28 8.71 -0.73
C ASP A 3 0.75 7.68 -1.22
N ILE A 4 0.46 6.40 -1.01
CA ILE A 4 1.37 5.30 -1.31
C ILE A 4 0.59 4.14 -1.93
N ILE A 5 1.24 3.38 -2.80
CA ILE A 5 0.68 2.17 -3.38
C ILE A 5 1.39 0.96 -2.78
N LEU A 6 0.60 0.02 -2.28
CA LEU A 6 1.04 -1.24 -1.69
C LEU A 6 0.68 -2.39 -2.61
N LEU A 7 1.68 -3.17 -3.01
CA LEU A 7 1.48 -4.39 -3.80
C LEU A 7 1.91 -5.61 -2.99
N LYS A 8 0.96 -6.44 -2.59
CA LYS A 8 1.26 -7.68 -1.85
C LYS A 8 1.62 -8.78 -2.83
N GLN A 9 2.75 -9.42 -2.60
CA GLN A 9 3.19 -10.57 -3.39
C GLN A 9 2.46 -11.84 -2.97
N GLY A 10 2.20 -12.71 -3.94
CA GLY A 10 1.49 -13.98 -3.73
C GLY A 10 2.37 -15.17 -3.37
N GLU A 11 1.74 -16.34 -3.37
CA GLU A 11 2.36 -17.64 -3.07
C GLU A 11 3.50 -18.05 -4.01
N VAL A 12 3.65 -17.38 -5.16
CA VAL A 12 4.77 -17.59 -6.10
C VAL A 12 6.13 -17.36 -5.42
N VAL A 13 6.16 -16.53 -4.37
CA VAL A 13 7.34 -16.27 -3.52
C VAL A 13 7.68 -17.44 -2.57
N LEU A 14 6.74 -18.37 -2.33
CA LEU A 14 6.86 -19.47 -1.36
C LEU A 14 7.64 -20.67 -1.90
N LYS A 15 7.90 -20.74 -3.22
CA LYS A 15 8.78 -21.76 -3.82
C LYS A 15 10.24 -21.31 -3.68
N GLY A 16 10.77 -21.48 -2.46
CA GLY A 16 11.89 -20.72 -1.88
C GLY A 16 13.21 -20.61 -2.63
N LEU A 17 13.51 -21.48 -3.61
CA LEU A 17 14.79 -21.43 -4.33
C LEU A 17 14.94 -20.18 -5.22
N ASN A 18 13.85 -19.55 -5.68
CA ASN A 18 13.89 -18.43 -6.62
C ASN A 18 13.28 -17.12 -6.09
N LYS A 19 12.99 -17.02 -4.79
CA LYS A 19 12.32 -15.86 -4.17
C LYS A 19 13.01 -14.53 -4.51
N ARG A 20 14.31 -14.43 -4.25
CA ARG A 20 15.09 -13.20 -4.47
C ARG A 20 15.10 -12.79 -5.94
N TYR A 21 15.24 -13.75 -6.84
CA TYR A 21 15.22 -13.51 -8.28
C TYR A 21 13.86 -12.97 -8.73
N PHE A 22 12.77 -13.58 -8.26
CA PHE A 22 11.41 -13.14 -8.54
C PHE A 22 11.16 -11.71 -8.02
N GLU A 23 11.50 -11.43 -6.76
CA GLU A 23 11.36 -10.10 -6.15
C GLU A 23 12.12 -9.03 -6.94
N GLN A 24 13.36 -9.32 -7.36
CA GLN A 24 14.14 -8.39 -8.17
C GLN A 24 13.52 -8.13 -9.55
N LYS A 25 13.02 -9.19 -10.22
CA LYS A 25 12.33 -9.06 -11.51
C LYS A 25 11.04 -8.28 -11.38
N LEU A 26 10.25 -8.54 -10.35
CA LEU A 26 9.02 -7.82 -10.05
C LEU A 26 9.30 -6.32 -9.84
N LEU A 27 10.26 -5.98 -8.97
CA LEU A 27 10.65 -4.59 -8.72
C LEU A 27 11.16 -3.90 -10.00
N THR A 28 11.91 -4.60 -10.83
CA THR A 28 12.39 -4.06 -12.11
C THR A 28 11.22 -3.75 -13.06
N ASN A 29 10.24 -4.65 -13.15
CA ASN A 29 9.06 -4.46 -14.00
C ASN A 29 8.19 -3.30 -13.51
N ILE A 30 7.99 -3.19 -12.19
CA ILE A 30 7.24 -2.08 -11.56
C ILE A 30 7.92 -0.75 -11.89
N ARG A 31 9.24 -0.62 -11.63
CA ARG A 31 9.99 0.61 -11.93
C ARG A 31 9.90 1.02 -13.40
N LYS A 32 9.97 0.06 -14.33
CA LYS A 32 9.85 0.33 -15.76
C LYS A 32 8.48 0.89 -16.15
N ARG A 33 7.40 0.36 -15.56
CA ARG A 33 6.03 0.83 -15.80
C ARG A 33 5.75 2.20 -15.20
N LEU A 34 6.36 2.50 -14.05
CA LEU A 34 6.19 3.79 -13.36
C LEU A 34 7.04 4.90 -13.95
N LYS A 35 8.16 4.59 -14.62
CA LYS A 35 9.08 5.58 -15.21
C LYS A 35 8.40 6.69 -16.04
N PRO A 36 7.41 6.43 -16.92
CA PRO A 36 6.73 7.49 -17.66
C PRO A 36 5.74 8.32 -16.81
N LEU A 37 5.41 7.87 -15.60
CA LEU A 37 4.37 8.46 -14.74
C LEU A 37 4.94 9.34 -13.62
N GLY A 38 6.27 9.55 -13.62
CA GLY A 38 6.98 10.38 -12.64
C GLY A 38 8.03 9.64 -11.83
N ASN A 39 8.49 10.27 -10.75
CA ASN A 39 9.54 9.73 -9.90
C ASN A 39 8.95 9.01 -8.67
N PHE A 40 9.27 7.72 -8.58
CA PHE A 40 8.77 6.86 -7.50
C PHE A 40 9.90 6.10 -6.81
N ARG A 41 9.86 6.11 -5.48
CA ARG A 41 10.64 5.23 -4.64
C ARG A 41 9.94 3.88 -4.56
N VAL A 42 10.58 2.86 -5.14
CA VAL A 42 10.04 1.49 -5.16
C VAL A 42 10.93 0.54 -4.36
N TYR A 43 10.39 -0.07 -3.31
CA TYR A 43 11.13 -1.00 -2.45
C TYR A 43 10.21 -2.11 -1.90
N CYS A 44 10.80 -3.19 -1.38
CA CYS A 44 10.05 -4.34 -0.87
C CYS A 44 10.36 -4.57 0.61
N VAL A 45 9.33 -4.75 1.44
CA VAL A 45 9.44 -5.13 2.85
C VAL A 45 8.43 -6.25 3.12
N GLN A 46 8.89 -7.36 3.70
CA GLN A 46 8.03 -8.50 4.08
C GLN A 46 7.07 -8.94 2.95
N SER A 47 7.59 -9.07 1.72
CA SER A 47 6.83 -9.46 0.53
C SER A 47 5.68 -8.49 0.16
N THR A 48 5.77 -7.25 0.61
CA THR A 48 4.94 -6.12 0.16
C THR A 48 5.83 -5.10 -0.53
N VAL A 49 5.53 -4.78 -1.78
CA VAL A 49 6.19 -3.69 -2.51
C VAL A 49 5.50 -2.38 -2.16
N TYR A 50 6.31 -1.39 -1.80
CA TYR A 50 5.92 -0.02 -1.55
C TYR A 50 6.30 0.81 -2.77
N VAL A 51 5.38 1.66 -3.21
CA VAL A 51 5.59 2.67 -4.24
C VAL A 51 5.20 4.00 -3.61
N GLU A 52 6.19 4.85 -3.40
CA GLU A 52 6.02 6.18 -2.81
C GLU A 52 6.41 7.24 -3.85
N PRO A 53 5.64 8.32 -4.03
CA PRO A 53 6.04 9.43 -4.88
C PRO A 53 7.24 10.15 -4.24
N GLU A 54 8.25 10.49 -5.04
CA GLU A 54 9.42 11.27 -4.56
C GLU A 54 9.22 12.78 -4.71
N ASP A 55 8.35 13.20 -5.64
CA ASP A 55 8.05 14.59 -5.92
C ASP A 55 6.63 14.75 -6.48
N GLU A 56 6.23 16.00 -6.75
CA GLU A 56 4.90 16.34 -7.26
C GLU A 56 4.68 15.97 -8.74
N SER A 57 5.72 15.49 -9.46
CA SER A 57 5.56 15.01 -10.84
C SER A 57 4.96 13.61 -10.93
N ALA A 58 4.84 12.91 -9.80
CA ALA A 58 4.29 11.56 -9.70
C ALA A 58 2.76 11.56 -9.83
N ASP A 59 2.26 10.97 -10.92
CA ASP A 59 0.84 10.72 -11.10
C ASP A 59 0.42 9.43 -10.37
N MET A 60 -0.18 9.60 -9.19
CA MET A 60 -0.58 8.47 -8.34
C MET A 60 -1.78 7.70 -8.89
N ASP A 61 -2.67 8.35 -9.65
CA ASP A 61 -3.87 7.73 -10.20
C ASP A 61 -3.50 6.81 -11.37
N GLU A 62 -2.70 7.33 -12.31
CA GLU A 62 -2.15 6.54 -13.41
C GLU A 62 -1.18 5.47 -12.91
N ALA A 63 -0.38 5.76 -11.86
CA ALA A 63 0.47 4.76 -11.25
C ALA A 63 -0.34 3.60 -10.68
N PHE A 64 -1.42 3.89 -9.94
CA PHE A 64 -2.30 2.86 -9.40
C PHE A 64 -2.92 2.02 -10.52
N GLU A 65 -3.36 2.66 -11.60
CA GLU A 65 -3.89 1.96 -12.76
C GLU A 65 -2.85 1.05 -13.44
N ALA A 66 -1.66 1.59 -13.72
CA ALA A 66 -0.55 0.83 -14.30
C ALA A 66 -0.16 -0.38 -13.43
N MET A 67 -0.28 -0.27 -12.09
CA MET A 67 0.01 -1.35 -11.16
C MET A 67 -1.04 -2.47 -11.18
N ARG A 68 -2.30 -2.21 -11.57
CA ARG A 68 -3.32 -3.27 -11.73
C ARG A 68 -2.92 -4.34 -12.75
N HIS A 69 -2.06 -3.99 -13.71
CA HIS A 69 -1.61 -4.88 -14.77
C HIS A 69 -0.25 -5.56 -14.49
N VAL A 70 0.27 -5.46 -13.27
CA VAL A 70 1.52 -6.13 -12.87
C VAL A 70 1.24 -7.58 -12.46
N PHE A 71 1.79 -8.54 -13.19
CA PHE A 71 1.70 -9.95 -12.82
C PHE A 71 2.55 -10.28 -11.58
N GLY A 72 2.06 -11.21 -10.76
CA GLY A 72 2.79 -11.71 -9.57
C GLY A 72 2.40 -11.05 -8.25
N ILE A 73 1.44 -10.12 -8.27
CA ILE A 73 0.82 -9.52 -7.09
C ILE A 73 -0.54 -10.19 -6.84
N ILE A 74 -0.93 -10.32 -5.57
CA ILE A 74 -2.25 -10.85 -5.17
C ILE A 74 -3.20 -9.78 -4.65
N ALA A 75 -2.66 -8.63 -4.25
CA ALA A 75 -3.46 -7.51 -3.81
C ALA A 75 -2.73 -6.21 -4.14
N LEU A 76 -3.52 -5.23 -4.57
CA LEU A 76 -3.11 -3.85 -4.79
C LEU A 76 -3.95 -2.98 -3.87
N THR A 77 -3.32 -2.04 -3.16
CA THR A 77 -4.01 -1.16 -2.22
C THR A 77 -3.39 0.22 -2.28
N ARG A 78 -4.24 1.25 -2.38
CA ARG A 78 -3.85 2.64 -2.21
C ARG A 78 -4.01 3.01 -0.74
N ALA A 79 -3.03 3.67 -0.15
CA ALA A 79 -3.01 3.94 1.27
C ALA A 79 -2.40 5.31 1.57
N ALA A 80 -2.80 5.91 2.69
CA ALA A 80 -2.20 7.13 3.20
C ALA A 80 -1.28 6.82 4.38
N ALA A 81 -0.07 7.37 4.36
CA ALA A 81 0.83 7.32 5.51
C ALA A 81 0.39 8.34 6.58
N CYS A 82 0.44 7.93 7.84
CA CYS A 82 0.14 8.75 9.02
C CYS A 82 1.12 8.46 10.15
N GLU A 83 1.11 9.32 11.16
CA GLU A 83 1.82 9.06 12.40
C GLU A 83 1.22 7.86 13.13
N LYS A 84 2.07 7.17 13.90
CA LYS A 84 1.67 5.97 14.65
C LYS A 84 1.01 6.37 15.97
N ASN A 85 -0.14 7.02 15.85
CA ASN A 85 -1.03 7.48 16.92
C ASN A 85 -2.48 7.25 16.45
N GLU A 86 -3.33 6.74 17.33
CA GLU A 86 -4.75 6.49 17.15
C GLU A 86 -5.54 7.69 16.59
N ASP A 87 -5.32 8.89 17.13
CA ASP A 87 -5.96 10.12 16.65
C ASP A 87 -5.49 10.46 15.23
N ALA A 88 -4.19 10.35 14.98
CA ALA A 88 -3.62 10.60 13.66
C ALA A 88 -4.12 9.59 12.61
N ILE A 89 -4.29 8.32 13.00
CA ILE A 89 -4.86 7.26 12.16
C ILE A 89 -6.33 7.57 11.87
N PHE A 90 -7.13 7.89 12.88
CA PHE A 90 -8.56 8.20 12.74
C PHE A 90 -8.77 9.43 11.85
N GLU A 91 -8.09 10.53 12.15
CA GLU A 91 -8.17 11.77 11.39
C GLU A 91 -7.75 11.55 9.93
N LYS A 92 -6.67 10.80 9.70
CA LYS A 92 -6.23 10.49 8.34
C LYS A 92 -7.22 9.60 7.60
N ALA A 93 -7.78 8.58 8.26
CA ALA A 93 -8.77 7.70 7.64
C ALA A 93 -10.05 8.47 7.28
N ARG A 94 -10.51 9.35 8.17
CA ARG A 94 -11.69 10.21 7.94
C ARG A 94 -11.48 11.17 6.78
N GLU A 95 -10.31 11.77 6.68
CA GLU A 95 -9.95 12.66 5.55
C GLU A 95 -9.83 11.86 4.24
N TYR A 96 -9.07 10.78 4.25
CA TYR A 96 -8.71 10.00 3.06
C TYR A 96 -9.88 9.25 2.43
N LEU A 97 -10.80 8.74 3.25
CA LEU A 97 -11.95 7.95 2.80
C LEU A 97 -13.25 8.75 2.77
N ARG A 98 -13.22 10.07 2.99
CA ARG A 98 -14.41 10.91 3.13
C ARG A 98 -15.41 10.68 2.00
N GLU A 99 -14.96 10.84 0.76
CA GLU A 99 -15.82 10.73 -0.42
C GLU A 99 -16.39 9.31 -0.59
N ASP A 100 -15.56 8.28 -0.37
CA ASP A 100 -16.00 6.88 -0.42
C ASP A 100 -17.07 6.58 0.66
N MET A 101 -16.87 7.11 1.87
CA MET A 101 -17.78 6.90 3.00
C MET A 101 -19.10 7.65 2.83
N GLU A 102 -19.09 8.86 2.27
CA GLU A 102 -20.31 9.63 1.97
C GLU A 102 -21.20 8.92 0.94
N ASN A 103 -20.60 8.12 0.05
CA ASN A 103 -21.31 7.33 -0.96
C ASN A 103 -21.69 5.91 -0.50
N ALA A 104 -21.14 5.42 0.62
CA ALA A 104 -21.34 4.07 1.10
C ALA A 104 -22.53 3.97 2.07
N LYS A 105 -23.38 2.94 1.91
CA LYS A 105 -24.47 2.65 2.86
C LYS A 105 -23.99 2.00 4.15
N SER A 106 -22.91 1.24 4.08
CA SER A 106 -22.29 0.56 5.21
C SER A 106 -20.82 0.32 4.90
N PHE A 107 -20.02 0.17 5.95
CA PHE A 107 -18.58 -0.10 5.85
C PHE A 107 -18.13 -1.02 6.98
N LYS A 108 -16.90 -1.51 6.87
CA LYS A 108 -16.22 -2.31 7.90
C LYS A 108 -14.79 -1.82 8.04
N VAL A 109 -14.30 -1.72 9.27
CA VAL A 109 -12.90 -1.40 9.56
C VAL A 109 -12.16 -2.64 10.02
N GLU A 110 -11.08 -2.99 9.33
CA GLU A 110 -10.18 -4.08 9.71
C GLU A 110 -8.76 -3.56 9.99
N THR A 111 -8.30 -3.75 11.21
CA THR A 111 -6.96 -3.33 11.63
C THR A 111 -6.01 -4.52 11.69
N ARG A 112 -4.86 -4.42 11.01
CA ARG A 112 -3.75 -5.37 11.14
C ARG A 112 -2.51 -4.69 11.71
N ARG A 113 -2.14 -5.03 12.95
CA ARG A 113 -0.91 -4.55 13.58
C ARG A 113 0.27 -5.46 13.24
N SER A 114 1.23 -4.94 12.47
CA SER A 114 2.55 -5.56 12.28
C SER A 114 3.39 -5.40 13.55
N ASP A 115 3.40 -4.20 14.13
CA ASP A 115 4.01 -3.94 15.42
C ASP A 115 3.06 -4.26 16.57
N LYS A 116 3.42 -5.26 17.37
CA LYS A 116 2.62 -5.71 18.52
C LYS A 116 2.79 -4.84 19.77
N SER A 117 3.79 -3.94 19.80
CA SER A 117 4.04 -3.01 20.91
C SER A 117 3.08 -1.81 20.96
N PHE A 118 2.33 -1.54 19.88
CA PHE A 118 1.31 -0.49 19.89
C PHE A 118 0.27 -0.80 20.97
N HIS A 119 -0.15 0.22 21.72
CA HIS A 119 -0.85 0.01 22.99
C HIS A 119 -2.30 -0.51 22.81
N MET A 120 -2.96 -0.19 21.70
CA MET A 120 -4.28 -0.76 21.36
C MET A 120 -4.15 -2.10 20.63
N THR A 121 -5.11 -2.99 20.88
CA THR A 121 -5.33 -4.18 20.06
C THR A 121 -5.93 -3.83 18.70
N SER A 122 -5.86 -4.75 17.74
CA SER A 122 -6.52 -4.58 16.43
C SER A 122 -8.03 -4.32 16.56
N ILE A 123 -8.70 -4.99 17.50
CA ILE A 123 -10.15 -4.83 17.69
C ILE A 123 -10.45 -3.44 18.27
N GLN A 124 -9.71 -3.02 19.29
CA GLN A 124 -9.86 -1.69 19.87
C GLN A 124 -9.64 -0.59 18.84
N LEU A 125 -8.59 -0.68 18.01
CA LEU A 125 -8.32 0.32 16.99
C LEU A 125 -9.35 0.31 15.85
N SER A 126 -9.92 -0.85 15.52
CA SER A 126 -11.04 -0.92 14.56
C SER A 126 -12.35 -0.31 15.09
N GLN A 127 -12.48 -0.17 16.40
CA GLN A 127 -13.66 0.37 17.09
C GLN A 127 -13.48 1.82 17.57
N TYR A 128 -12.28 2.36 17.41
CA TYR A 128 -11.93 3.75 17.72
C TYR A 128 -12.53 4.69 16.68
#